data_AF-A0A7W1I246-F1
#
_entry.id   AF-A0A7W1I246-F1
#
_cell.length_a   1.000
_cell.length_b   1.000
_cell.length_c   1.000
_cell.angle_alpha   90.00
_cell.angle_beta   90.00
_cell.angle_gamma   90.00
#
_symmetry.space_group_name_H-M   'P 1'
#
loop_
_entity.id
_entity.type
_entity.pdbx_description
1 polymer ?
#
loop_
_entity_poly.entity_id
_entity_poly.type
_entity_poly.pdbx_seq_one_letter_code
_entity_poly.pdbx_strand_id
1 'polypeptide(L)'
;MVATDRELGAVREARFYAFRPAKPLACRLEEVHYVAPGDDARKDEVYAALLGRLSREMGKPQSSDPERPHGRGSGWAQVRGWNRGTSFLWLYRTTEAVEVFARHFLLEYGGGESFELPPSFLSFGHASNTWDAANLLWPYFPEASDLMLDRQAIPDQDAVLRAAITLFQSARRFSTMEMRGAVAIGLQVLLAKLWIEGETAPLLRPEYAALRRFDVKCESDGHGGGWECGTGLLDRFLGEYPHSRWSHRRYLESLGQECEGVGYTEVIEKGIPWLRRHRGSELEPFVTAAIAQAYETWWSLSLAPADEEFVTAAEHAAGAGRARELAIDWYHRLQQQYPESIEATLSGPRANQLQIGIDTAQRRYDCVIP
;
A
#
# COMPACT_ATOMS: atom_id res chain seq x y z
N MET A 1 14.41 -16.98 7.05
CA MET A 1 15.56 -17.40 7.87
C MET A 1 15.54 -16.57 9.15
N VAL A 2 15.53 -17.20 10.32
CA VAL A 2 15.62 -16.49 11.61
C VAL A 2 17.06 -16.62 12.10
N ALA A 3 17.76 -15.50 12.26
CA ALA A 3 19.04 -15.48 12.95
C ALA A 3 18.81 -14.89 14.34
N THR A 4 19.29 -15.59 15.36
CA THR A 4 19.28 -15.08 16.73
C THR A 4 20.71 -14.87 17.16
N ASP A 5 21.04 -13.66 17.61
CA ASP A 5 22.31 -13.37 18.28
C ASP A 5 22.05 -12.83 19.69
N ARG A 6 23.05 -12.95 20.57
CA ARG A 6 23.00 -12.45 21.94
C ARG A 6 24.20 -11.55 22.15
N GLU A 7 23.95 -10.28 22.38
CA GLU A 7 25.00 -9.29 22.65
C GLU A 7 24.62 -8.51 23.92
N LEU A 8 25.57 -8.40 24.86
CA LEU A 8 25.43 -7.62 26.10
C LEU A 8 24.19 -7.94 26.96
N GLY A 9 23.71 -9.20 26.91
CA GLY A 9 22.56 -9.66 27.68
C GLY A 9 21.20 -9.35 27.05
N ALA A 10 21.16 -8.74 25.86
CA ALA A 10 19.97 -8.67 25.02
C ALA A 10 19.95 -9.84 24.03
N VAL A 11 18.75 -10.34 23.73
CA VAL A 11 18.49 -11.29 22.65
C VAL A 11 18.02 -10.49 21.44
N ARG A 12 18.72 -10.60 20.32
CA ARG A 12 18.25 -10.08 19.04
C ARG A 12 17.77 -11.24 18.19
N GLU A 13 16.50 -11.22 17.84
CA GLU A 13 15.91 -12.07 16.82
C GLU A 13 15.76 -11.24 15.54
N ALA A 14 16.57 -11.54 14.53
CA ALA A 14 16.41 -10.96 13.20
C ALA A 14 15.77 -12.01 12.29
N ARG A 15 14.54 -11.76 11.87
CA ARG A 15 13.86 -12.53 10.83
C ARG A 15 14.14 -11.88 9.49
N PHE A 16 14.84 -12.63 8.66
CA PHE A 16 15.12 -12.27 7.29
C PHE A 16 14.12 -12.99 6.39
N TYR A 17 13.28 -12.21 5.75
CA TYR A 17 12.44 -12.70 4.66
C TYR A 17 13.28 -12.57 3.38
N ALA A 18 13.94 -13.67 3.03
CA ALA A 18 14.72 -13.75 1.81
C ALA A 18 13.77 -14.12 0.66
N PHE A 19 13.41 -13.15 -0.16
CA PHE A 19 12.79 -13.42 -1.46
C PHE A 19 13.91 -13.76 -2.47
N ARG A 20 14.38 -15.03 -2.42
CA ARG A 20 14.98 -15.88 -3.50
C ARG A 20 16.24 -16.68 -3.09
N PRO A 21 16.39 -17.95 -3.55
CA PRO A 21 17.53 -18.83 -3.25
C PRO A 21 18.78 -18.61 -4.13
N ALA A 22 18.71 -17.80 -5.19
CA ALA A 22 19.73 -17.76 -6.24
C ALA A 22 20.75 -16.60 -6.16
N LYS A 23 20.57 -15.62 -5.26
CA LYS A 23 21.57 -14.57 -4.98
C LYS A 23 21.45 -14.10 -3.52
N PRO A 24 22.56 -13.94 -2.78
CA PRO A 24 22.52 -13.41 -1.43
C PRO A 24 22.48 -11.87 -1.47
N LEU A 25 21.64 -11.27 -0.61
CA LEU A 25 21.67 -9.88 -0.09
C LEU A 25 20.78 -8.74 -0.66
N ALA A 26 20.12 -8.81 -1.81
CA ALA A 26 19.56 -7.57 -2.40
C ALA A 26 18.13 -7.14 -2.00
N CYS A 27 17.30 -8.00 -1.41
CA CYS A 27 15.99 -7.61 -0.85
C CYS A 27 15.84 -8.24 0.53
N ARG A 28 16.46 -7.60 1.53
CA ARG A 28 16.28 -7.96 2.93
C ARG A 28 15.11 -7.16 3.47
N LEU A 29 13.93 -7.78 3.51
CA LEU A 29 12.91 -7.32 4.43
C LEU A 29 13.31 -7.90 5.80
N GLU A 30 13.77 -7.01 6.67
CA GLU A 30 14.21 -7.36 8.02
C GLU A 30 13.07 -7.05 8.99
N GLU A 31 12.62 -8.08 9.69
CA GLU A 31 11.98 -7.90 10.99
C GLU A 31 13.09 -8.10 12.02
N VAL A 32 13.41 -7.05 12.76
CA VAL A 32 14.43 -7.12 13.82
C VAL A 32 13.75 -6.87 15.14
N HIS A 33 13.85 -7.85 16.02
CA HIS A 33 13.31 -7.82 17.35
C HIS A 33 14.46 -7.92 18.36
N TYR A 34 14.65 -6.87 19.15
CA TYR A 34 15.58 -6.88 20.28
C TYR A 34 14.78 -7.03 21.56
N VAL A 35 15.24 -7.90 22.45
CA VAL A 35 14.67 -8.17 23.77
C VAL A 35 15.78 -8.00 24.81
N ALA A 36 15.67 -7.00 25.67
CA ALA A 36 16.57 -6.78 26.79
C ALA A 36 15.86 -7.17 28.09
N PRO A 37 16.04 -8.41 28.60
CA PRO A 37 15.48 -8.81 29.89
C PRO A 37 16.20 -8.10 31.05
N GLY A 38 15.49 -7.90 32.16
CA GLY A 38 16.07 -7.30 33.36
C GLY A 38 15.05 -7.07 34.46
N ASP A 39 15.54 -6.70 35.65
CA ASP A 39 14.68 -6.16 36.71
C ASP A 39 14.07 -4.81 36.30
N ASP A 40 13.11 -4.30 37.08
CA ASP A 40 12.41 -3.07 36.74
C ASP A 40 13.31 -1.85 36.62
N ALA A 41 14.31 -1.71 37.50
CA ALA A 41 15.23 -0.57 37.48
C ALA A 41 16.09 -0.56 36.20
N ARG A 42 16.65 -1.72 35.82
CA ARG A 42 17.42 -1.86 34.60
C ARG A 42 16.56 -1.68 33.35
N LYS A 43 15.32 -2.18 33.35
CA LYS A 43 14.39 -1.98 32.22
C LYS A 43 14.06 -0.50 32.04
N ASP A 44 13.81 0.24 33.12
CA ASP A 44 13.50 1.67 33.03
C ASP A 44 14.70 2.47 32.48
N GLU A 45 15.91 2.14 32.92
CA GLU A 45 17.15 2.74 32.40
C GLU A 45 17.33 2.46 30.89
N VAL A 46 17.23 1.19 30.49
CA VAL A 46 17.39 0.78 29.09
C VAL A 46 16.31 1.41 28.21
N TYR A 47 15.06 1.40 28.66
CA TYR A 47 13.95 2.02 27.94
C TYR A 47 14.17 3.52 27.77
N ALA A 48 14.54 4.25 28.83
CA ALA A 48 14.79 5.69 28.75
C ALA A 48 15.98 6.02 27.82
N ALA A 49 17.05 5.22 27.87
CA ALA A 49 18.21 5.37 27.00
C ALA A 49 17.86 5.15 25.51
N LEU A 50 17.13 4.07 25.20
CA LEU A 50 16.66 3.77 23.85
C LEU A 50 15.68 4.82 23.34
N LEU A 51 14.72 5.22 24.16
CA LEU A 51 13.77 6.28 23.83
C LEU A 51 14.50 7.58 23.50
N GLY A 52 15.45 7.99 24.33
CA GLY A 52 16.25 9.20 24.10
C GLY A 52 17.10 9.13 22.83
N ARG A 53 17.68 7.95 22.53
CA ARG A 53 18.46 7.75 21.31
C ARG A 53 17.58 7.75 20.06
N LEU A 54 16.54 6.92 20.03
CA LEU A 54 15.61 6.84 18.91
C LEU A 54 14.93 8.18 18.65
N SER A 55 14.58 8.94 19.71
CA SER A 55 13.98 10.26 19.54
C SER A 55 14.93 11.30 18.94
N ARG A 56 16.25 11.19 19.22
CA ARG A 56 17.26 12.04 18.57
C ARG A 56 17.48 11.66 17.12
N GLU A 57 17.50 10.37 16.81
CA GLU A 57 17.79 9.86 15.47
C GLU A 57 16.59 9.95 14.52
N MET A 58 15.37 9.79 15.04
CA MET A 58 14.15 9.63 14.25
C MET A 58 13.07 10.68 14.56
N GLY A 59 13.33 11.61 15.47
CA GLY A 59 12.37 12.63 15.89
C GLY A 59 11.41 12.14 16.98
N LYS A 60 10.41 12.96 17.31
CA LYS A 60 9.43 12.62 18.35
C LYS A 60 8.62 11.38 17.92
N PRO A 61 8.34 10.43 18.84
CA PRO A 61 7.49 9.28 18.54
C PRO A 61 6.10 9.76 18.10
N GLN A 62 5.58 9.15 17.04
CA GLN A 62 4.32 9.54 16.38
C GLN A 62 3.08 8.98 17.10
N SER A 63 3.22 7.89 17.85
CA SER A 63 2.13 7.32 18.63
C SER A 63 2.59 6.83 20.01
N SER A 64 1.78 7.12 21.02
CA SER A 64 1.90 6.58 22.38
C SER A 64 1.12 5.27 22.58
N ASP A 65 0.29 4.88 21.60
CA ASP A 65 -0.50 3.65 21.60
C ASP A 65 -0.81 3.19 20.14
N PRO A 66 0.22 2.80 19.36
CA PRO A 66 -0.01 2.32 18.01
C PRO A 66 -0.76 0.98 18.05
N GLU A 67 -1.62 0.75 17.05
CA GLU A 67 -2.27 -0.55 16.86
C GLU A 67 -1.24 -1.68 17.01
N ARG A 68 -1.54 -2.60 17.91
CA ARG A 68 -0.59 -3.62 18.36
C ARG A 68 -0.23 -4.52 17.18
N PRO A 69 1.05 -4.88 16.99
CA PRO A 69 1.41 -5.89 16.02
C PRO A 69 0.61 -7.19 16.29
N HIS A 70 -0.18 -7.63 15.30
CA HIS A 70 -1.02 -8.82 15.45
C HIS A 70 -0.17 -10.04 15.87
N GLY A 71 -0.65 -10.80 16.86
CA GLY A 71 -0.07 -12.08 17.27
C GLY A 71 0.96 -12.06 18.41
N ARG A 72 1.19 -10.93 19.11
CA ARG A 72 2.03 -10.89 20.32
C ARG A 72 1.21 -10.50 21.57
N GLY A 73 1.41 -11.26 22.65
CA GLY A 73 0.51 -11.36 23.81
C GLY A 73 0.34 -10.10 24.68
N SER A 74 -0.61 -10.18 25.62
CA SER A 74 -0.91 -9.16 26.63
C SER A 74 0.27 -8.90 27.57
N GLY A 75 0.63 -7.63 27.81
CA GLY A 75 1.68 -7.26 28.78
C GLY A 75 2.52 -6.03 28.42
N TRP A 76 2.15 -5.28 27.38
CA TRP A 76 2.92 -4.16 26.86
C TRP A 76 2.53 -2.87 27.58
N ALA A 77 3.54 -2.12 28.03
CA ALA A 77 3.42 -0.82 28.65
C ALA A 77 4.38 0.17 27.98
N GLN A 78 4.06 1.46 28.06
CA GLN A 78 4.92 2.53 27.56
C GLN A 78 5.33 2.30 26.09
N VAL A 79 4.36 2.07 25.20
CA VAL A 79 4.66 1.85 23.77
C VAL A 79 4.99 3.18 23.10
N ARG A 80 6.03 3.20 22.26
CA ARG A 80 6.41 4.34 21.43
C ARG A 80 6.68 3.86 20.02
N GLY A 81 5.96 4.44 19.07
CA GLY A 81 6.11 4.13 17.64
C GLY A 81 6.80 5.26 16.89
N TRP A 82 7.61 4.89 15.91
CA TRP A 82 8.15 5.77 14.90
C TRP A 82 8.03 5.14 13.53
N ASN A 83 7.75 5.97 12.53
CA ASN A 83 7.73 5.58 11.14
C ASN A 83 8.81 6.40 10.43
N ARG A 84 9.66 5.71 9.66
CA ARG A 84 10.65 6.37 8.80
C ARG A 84 10.75 5.65 7.48
N GLY A 85 10.25 6.27 6.41
CA GLY A 85 10.15 5.57 5.16
C GLY A 85 9.30 4.30 5.37
N THR A 86 9.67 3.24 4.68
CA THR A 86 8.95 1.97 4.65
C THR A 86 9.11 1.13 5.93
N SER A 87 9.70 1.67 6.99
CA SER A 87 10.02 0.95 8.21
C SER A 87 9.25 1.52 9.39
N PHE A 88 8.61 0.62 10.11
CA PHE A 88 8.05 0.83 11.42
C PHE A 88 9.07 0.45 12.47
N LEU A 89 9.17 1.24 13.53
CA LEU A 89 9.93 0.90 14.71
C LEU A 89 9.07 1.14 15.94
N TRP A 90 8.97 0.13 16.79
CA TRP A 90 8.29 0.18 18.07
C TRP A 90 9.27 -0.07 19.19
N LEU A 91 9.26 0.77 20.20
CA LEU A 91 9.91 0.54 21.50
C LEU A 91 8.80 0.33 22.53
N TYR A 92 8.88 -0.75 23.29
CA TYR A 92 7.91 -1.02 24.36
C TYR A 92 8.58 -1.68 25.54
N ARG A 93 7.94 -1.54 26.70
CA ARG A 93 8.36 -2.14 27.96
C ARG A 93 7.32 -3.19 28.34
N THR A 94 7.75 -4.42 28.62
CA THR A 94 6.87 -5.45 29.16
C THR A 94 7.17 -5.68 30.65
N THR A 95 6.39 -6.56 31.28
CA THR A 95 6.71 -7.05 32.63
C THR A 95 8.06 -7.78 32.67
N GLU A 96 8.55 -8.29 31.54
CA GLU A 96 9.73 -9.17 31.49
C GLU A 96 10.95 -8.51 30.83
N ALA A 97 10.75 -7.55 29.92
CA ALA A 97 11.84 -6.98 29.11
C ALA A 97 11.56 -5.56 28.60
N VAL A 98 12.59 -4.96 27.99
CA VAL A 98 12.43 -3.86 27.03
C VAL A 98 12.63 -4.41 25.63
N GLU A 99 11.74 -4.06 24.72
CA GLU A 99 11.72 -4.63 23.38
C GLU A 99 11.74 -3.54 22.31
N VAL A 100 12.59 -3.72 21.29
CA VAL A 100 12.59 -2.92 20.07
C VAL A 100 12.18 -3.82 18.92
N PHE A 101 11.11 -3.45 18.24
CA PHE A 101 10.62 -4.17 17.07
C PHE A 101 10.72 -3.24 15.87
N ALA A 102 11.51 -3.61 14.87
CA ALA A 102 11.60 -2.90 13.61
C ALA A 102 11.08 -3.81 12.50
N ARG A 103 10.17 -3.31 11.66
CA ARG A 103 9.57 -4.08 10.56
C ARG A 103 9.37 -3.19 9.35
N HIS A 104 9.67 -3.72 8.18
CA HIS A 104 9.29 -3.07 6.93
C HIS A 104 7.79 -3.27 6.64
N PHE A 105 7.04 -2.24 6.24
CA PHE A 105 5.57 -2.33 6.05
C PHE A 105 5.14 -3.45 5.10
N LEU A 106 5.93 -3.71 4.05
CA LEU A 106 5.71 -4.84 3.14
C LEU A 106 5.64 -6.22 3.83
N LEU A 107 6.22 -6.37 5.02
CA LEU A 107 6.14 -7.59 5.81
C LEU A 107 4.83 -7.74 6.60
N GLU A 108 4.15 -6.63 6.89
CA GLU A 108 2.83 -6.66 7.51
C GLU A 108 1.85 -7.47 6.64
N TYR A 109 2.00 -7.35 5.32
CA TYR A 109 1.19 -8.05 4.32
C TYR A 109 1.71 -9.43 3.93
N GLY A 110 2.99 -9.75 4.20
CA GLY A 110 3.63 -11.00 3.78
C GLY A 110 3.76 -12.08 4.86
N GLY A 111 3.47 -11.76 6.13
CA GLY A 111 3.85 -12.59 7.28
C GLY A 111 2.71 -13.22 8.10
N GLY A 112 1.44 -13.08 7.71
CA GLY A 112 0.31 -13.71 8.40
C GLY A 112 0.15 -15.19 8.04
N GLU A 113 -0.08 -16.05 9.04
CA GLU A 113 -0.34 -17.50 8.86
C GLU A 113 -1.68 -17.79 8.16
N SER A 114 -2.55 -16.80 8.01
CA SER A 114 -3.72 -16.81 7.11
C SER A 114 -3.38 -16.02 5.85
N PHE A 115 -2.86 -16.71 4.84
CA PHE A 115 -2.44 -16.12 3.56
C PHE A 115 -3.64 -15.81 2.66
N GLU A 116 -4.61 -15.05 3.17
CA GLU A 116 -5.29 -14.09 2.31
C GLU A 116 -4.35 -12.88 2.26
N LEU A 117 -3.43 -12.88 1.28
CA LEU A 117 -2.90 -11.60 0.81
C LEU A 117 -4.13 -10.70 0.65
N PRO A 118 -4.16 -9.45 1.19
CA PRO A 118 -5.24 -8.55 0.81
C PRO A 118 -5.32 -8.61 -0.72
N PRO A 119 -6.51 -8.72 -1.34
CA PRO A 119 -6.71 -9.15 -2.73
C PRO A 119 -5.93 -8.40 -3.82
N SER A 120 -5.12 -7.42 -3.47
CA SER A 120 -4.74 -6.32 -4.32
C SER A 120 -3.24 -6.02 -4.24
N PHE A 121 -2.48 -6.64 -5.14
CA PHE A 121 -1.18 -6.09 -5.53
C PHE A 121 -1.28 -4.67 -6.18
N LEU A 122 -2.50 -4.14 -6.38
CA LEU A 122 -2.81 -2.80 -6.94
C LEU A 122 -3.45 -1.86 -5.90
N SER A 123 -3.86 -2.33 -4.72
CA SER A 123 -4.03 -1.41 -3.58
C SER A 123 -2.66 -0.90 -3.14
N PHE A 124 -1.58 -1.66 -3.43
CA PHE A 124 -0.23 -1.11 -3.47
C PHE A 124 -0.05 0.02 -4.48
N GLY A 125 -0.87 0.16 -5.52
CA GLY A 125 -0.81 1.33 -6.42
C GLY A 125 -1.14 2.60 -5.65
N HIS A 126 -2.36 2.66 -5.09
CA HIS A 126 -2.82 3.80 -4.30
C HIS A 126 -1.98 3.99 -3.05
N ALA A 127 -1.65 2.90 -2.34
CA ALA A 127 -0.79 2.95 -1.17
C ALA A 127 0.64 3.36 -1.54
N SER A 128 1.23 2.90 -2.64
CA SER A 128 2.60 3.27 -3.04
C SER A 128 2.71 4.69 -3.60
N ASN A 129 1.71 5.15 -4.35
CA ASN A 129 1.65 6.54 -4.81
C ASN A 129 1.47 7.48 -3.63
N THR A 130 0.52 7.18 -2.73
CA THR A 130 0.32 7.93 -1.50
C THR A 130 1.59 7.92 -0.65
N TRP A 131 2.24 6.76 -0.54
CA TRP A 131 3.48 6.57 0.23
C TRP A 131 4.65 7.39 -0.33
N ASP A 132 4.93 7.27 -1.63
CA ASP A 132 6.03 7.99 -2.28
C ASP A 132 5.77 9.50 -2.29
N ALA A 133 4.51 9.91 -2.48
CA ALA A 133 4.11 11.31 -2.36
C ALA A 133 4.31 11.81 -0.93
N ALA A 134 3.84 11.08 0.09
CA ALA A 134 4.01 11.42 1.49
C ALA A 134 5.49 11.56 1.86
N ASN A 135 6.35 10.61 1.48
CA ASN A 135 7.79 10.71 1.77
C ASN A 135 8.46 11.89 1.06
N LEU A 136 8.09 12.15 -0.19
CA LEU A 136 8.66 13.26 -0.93
C LEU A 136 8.22 14.60 -0.34
N LEU A 137 6.98 14.68 0.15
CA LEU A 137 6.41 15.86 0.80
C LEU A 137 6.90 16.06 2.24
N TRP A 138 7.27 14.98 2.95
CA TRP A 138 7.49 15.00 4.41
C TRP A 138 8.52 16.03 4.87
N PRO A 139 9.66 16.25 4.20
CA PRO A 139 10.63 17.28 4.60
C PRO A 139 10.07 18.72 4.56
N TYR A 140 8.97 18.94 3.82
CA TYR A 140 8.34 20.25 3.62
C TYR A 140 6.99 20.37 4.33
N PHE A 141 6.23 19.28 4.43
CA PHE A 141 4.87 19.23 4.98
C PHE A 141 4.67 17.98 5.85
N PRO A 142 5.38 17.85 6.98
CA PRO A 142 5.35 16.64 7.79
C PRO A 142 3.94 16.30 8.29
N GLU A 143 3.15 17.30 8.73
CA GLU A 143 1.76 17.11 9.18
C GLU A 143 0.88 16.55 8.05
N ALA A 144 0.99 17.08 6.83
CA ALA A 144 0.22 16.59 5.69
C ALA A 144 0.61 15.15 5.31
N SER A 145 1.91 14.85 5.30
CA SER A 145 2.42 13.51 5.03
C SER A 145 1.96 12.51 6.09
N ASP A 146 1.97 12.88 7.37
CA ASP A 146 1.47 12.02 8.45
C ASP A 146 -0.04 11.76 8.29
N LEU A 147 -0.83 12.79 7.97
CA LEU A 147 -2.28 12.66 7.72
C LEU A 147 -2.62 11.84 6.46
N MET A 148 -1.80 11.93 5.40
CA MET A 148 -1.95 11.08 4.21
C MET A 148 -1.79 9.60 4.54
N LEU A 149 -0.90 9.29 5.50
CA LEU A 149 -0.56 7.94 5.92
C LEU A 149 -1.40 7.43 7.09
N ASP A 150 -2.19 8.31 7.71
CA ASP A 150 -3.11 7.94 8.77
C ASP A 150 -4.14 6.92 8.25
N ARG A 151 -4.30 5.82 8.98
CA ARG A 151 -5.25 4.75 8.65
C ARG A 151 -6.63 4.98 9.25
N GLN A 152 -6.79 5.98 10.11
CA GLN A 152 -8.09 6.31 10.68
C GLN A 152 -9.09 6.66 9.57
N ALA A 153 -10.27 6.04 9.64
CA ALA A 153 -11.36 6.26 8.69
C ALA A 153 -11.89 7.71 8.78
N ILE A 154 -11.86 8.29 9.99
CA ILE A 154 -12.30 9.67 10.25
C ILE A 154 -11.17 10.36 11.03
N PRO A 155 -10.15 10.89 10.35
CA PRO A 155 -9.06 11.64 11.00
C PRO A 155 -9.57 13.00 11.51
N ASP A 156 -8.70 13.72 12.23
CA ASP A 156 -8.95 15.12 12.63
C ASP A 156 -9.24 15.98 11.38
N GLN A 157 -10.52 16.32 11.20
CA GLN A 157 -11.02 17.02 10.02
C GLN A 157 -10.43 18.42 9.86
N ASP A 158 -10.19 19.12 10.98
CA ASP A 158 -9.59 20.44 10.95
C ASP A 158 -8.10 20.35 10.56
N ALA A 159 -7.39 19.31 11.02
CA ALA A 159 -6.01 19.06 10.61
C ALA A 159 -5.90 18.72 9.13
N VAL A 160 -6.78 17.85 8.61
CA VAL A 160 -6.83 17.51 7.18
C VAL A 160 -7.12 18.74 6.33
N LEU A 161 -8.10 19.55 6.72
CA LEU A 161 -8.44 20.79 6.00
C LEU A 161 -7.27 21.78 5.98
N ARG A 162 -6.64 22.03 7.13
CA ARG A 162 -5.46 22.91 7.21
C ARG A 162 -4.30 22.40 6.37
N ALA A 163 -4.03 21.10 6.41
CA ALA A 163 -2.98 20.46 5.63
C ALA A 163 -3.24 20.61 4.12
N ALA A 164 -4.47 20.33 3.67
CA ALA A 164 -4.86 20.48 2.28
C ALA A 164 -4.69 21.93 1.78
N ILE A 165 -5.20 22.92 2.53
CA ILE A 165 -5.04 24.35 2.21
C ILE A 165 -3.55 24.73 2.13
N THR A 166 -2.73 24.23 3.06
CA THR A 166 -1.29 24.50 3.08
C THR A 166 -0.58 23.94 1.85
N LEU A 167 -0.93 22.71 1.44
CA LEU A 167 -0.42 22.10 0.21
C LEU A 167 -0.85 22.91 -1.02
N PHE A 168 -2.11 23.31 -1.12
CA PHE A 168 -2.60 24.13 -2.23
C PHE A 168 -1.85 25.47 -2.36
N GLN A 169 -1.66 26.17 -1.24
CA GLN A 169 -0.92 27.44 -1.22
C GLN A 169 0.54 27.26 -1.62
N SER A 170 1.14 26.12 -1.28
CA SER A 170 2.52 25.81 -1.56
C SER A 170 2.74 25.20 -2.95
N ALA A 171 1.70 24.65 -3.58
CA ALA A 171 1.77 23.96 -4.87
C ALA A 171 2.46 24.81 -5.96
N ARG A 172 2.21 26.13 -5.96
CA ARG A 172 2.78 27.07 -6.95
C ARG A 172 4.29 27.28 -6.81
N ARG A 173 4.88 26.89 -5.67
CA ARG A 173 6.32 27.04 -5.39
C ARG A 173 7.16 25.90 -5.96
N PHE A 174 6.53 24.78 -6.32
CA PHE A 174 7.21 23.62 -6.83
C PHE A 174 7.17 23.60 -8.35
N SER A 175 8.35 23.67 -8.98
CA SER A 175 8.50 23.67 -10.44
C SER A 175 8.88 22.31 -11.02
N THR A 176 9.35 21.37 -10.20
CA THR A 176 9.75 20.04 -10.69
C THR A 176 8.54 19.14 -10.87
N MET A 177 8.56 18.32 -11.93
CA MET A 177 7.51 17.33 -12.22
C MET A 177 7.25 16.42 -11.02
N GLU A 178 8.31 15.95 -10.35
CA GLU A 178 8.19 15.02 -9.23
C GLU A 178 7.45 15.61 -8.05
N MET A 179 7.74 16.86 -7.74
CA MET A 179 7.13 17.53 -6.60
C MET A 179 5.71 17.97 -6.92
N ARG A 180 5.44 18.41 -8.16
CA ARG A 180 4.08 18.71 -8.64
C ARG A 180 3.18 17.48 -8.57
N GLY A 181 3.67 16.31 -8.98
CA GLY A 181 2.93 15.06 -8.93
C GLY A 181 2.64 14.60 -7.51
N ALA A 182 3.64 14.66 -6.61
CA ALA A 182 3.43 14.34 -5.21
C ALA A 182 2.43 15.28 -4.52
N VAL A 183 2.46 16.60 -4.81
CA VAL A 183 1.45 17.54 -4.31
C VAL A 183 0.07 17.19 -4.84
N ALA A 184 -0.07 16.86 -6.12
CA ALA A 184 -1.37 16.51 -6.71
C ALA A 184 -1.96 15.24 -6.07
N ILE A 185 -1.14 14.20 -5.85
CA ILE A 185 -1.53 12.98 -5.14
C ILE A 185 -1.87 13.30 -3.68
N GLY A 186 -1.03 14.06 -2.98
CA GLY A 186 -1.25 14.40 -1.58
C GLY A 186 -2.55 15.17 -1.36
N LEU A 187 -2.87 16.10 -2.26
CA LEU A 187 -4.15 16.80 -2.25
C LEU A 187 -5.33 15.87 -2.50
N GLN A 188 -5.23 14.96 -3.47
CA GLN A 188 -6.30 13.98 -3.72
C GLN A 188 -6.55 13.10 -2.48
N VAL A 189 -5.48 12.61 -1.85
CA VAL A 189 -5.57 11.75 -0.66
C VAL A 189 -6.17 12.50 0.53
N LEU A 190 -5.71 13.73 0.81
CA LEU A 190 -6.22 14.52 1.92
C LEU A 190 -7.68 14.93 1.70
N LEU A 191 -8.06 15.32 0.48
CA LEU A 191 -9.45 15.68 0.20
C LEU A 191 -10.39 14.48 0.31
N ALA A 192 -9.96 13.29 -0.11
CA ALA A 192 -10.72 12.05 0.08
C ALA A 192 -10.91 11.66 1.56
N LYS A 193 -10.09 12.19 2.47
CA LYS A 193 -10.20 12.00 3.93
C LYS A 193 -11.11 13.03 4.62
N LEU A 194 -11.57 14.05 3.89
CA LEU A 194 -12.56 14.98 4.43
C LEU A 194 -13.92 14.32 4.45
N TRP A 195 -14.39 13.97 5.64
CA TRP A 195 -15.73 13.47 5.89
C TRP A 195 -16.62 14.62 6.34
N ILE A 196 -17.56 15.01 5.48
CA ILE A 196 -18.38 16.20 5.72
C ILE A 196 -19.84 15.79 5.76
N GLU A 197 -20.40 15.70 6.96
CA GLU A 197 -21.79 15.27 7.17
C GLU A 197 -22.78 16.42 6.99
N GLY A 198 -23.97 16.09 6.47
CA GLY A 198 -25.16 16.95 6.51
C GLY A 198 -25.65 17.41 5.14
N GLU A 199 -26.87 17.96 5.11
CA GLU A 199 -27.59 18.30 3.87
C GLU A 199 -26.98 19.49 3.10
N THR A 200 -26.22 20.34 3.79
CA THR A 200 -25.61 21.53 3.17
C THR A 200 -24.26 21.18 2.54
N ALA A 201 -24.14 21.47 1.25
CA ALA A 201 -22.90 21.33 0.49
C ALA A 201 -21.70 21.97 1.23
N PRO A 202 -20.58 21.25 1.42
CA PRO A 202 -19.46 21.68 2.24
C PRO A 202 -18.93 23.07 1.90
N LEU A 203 -18.83 23.37 0.60
CA LEU A 203 -18.30 24.62 0.09
C LEU A 203 -19.18 25.84 0.40
N LEU A 204 -20.38 25.65 0.92
CA LEU A 204 -21.24 26.72 1.43
C LEU A 204 -20.94 27.06 2.89
N ARG A 205 -20.24 26.18 3.62
CA ARG A 205 -19.90 26.41 5.02
C ARG A 205 -18.64 27.29 5.12
N PRO A 206 -18.60 28.26 6.07
CA PRO A 206 -17.48 29.18 6.20
C PRO A 206 -16.11 28.51 6.35
N GLU A 207 -16.04 27.39 7.06
CA GLU A 207 -14.83 26.63 7.33
C GLU A 207 -14.17 26.09 6.05
N TYR A 208 -14.95 25.63 5.06
CA TYR A 208 -14.44 25.11 3.78
C TYR A 208 -14.35 26.16 2.67
N ALA A 209 -14.74 27.42 2.95
CA ALA A 209 -14.80 28.47 1.93
C ALA A 209 -13.45 28.72 1.23
N ALA A 210 -12.33 28.45 1.92
CA ALA A 210 -10.99 28.55 1.35
C ALA A 210 -10.75 27.57 0.19
N LEU A 211 -11.35 26.36 0.23
CA LEU A 211 -11.18 25.33 -0.79
C LEU A 211 -11.77 25.74 -2.16
N ARG A 212 -12.79 26.60 -2.17
CA ARG A 212 -13.41 27.12 -3.40
C ARG A 212 -12.40 27.82 -4.32
N ARG A 213 -11.36 28.43 -3.75
CA ARG A 213 -10.33 29.14 -4.51
C ARG A 213 -9.38 28.20 -5.26
N PHE A 214 -9.43 26.90 -4.95
CA PHE A 214 -8.53 25.90 -5.48
C PHE A 214 -9.21 24.90 -6.42
N ASP A 215 -10.39 25.26 -6.95
CA ASP A 215 -11.14 24.41 -7.88
C ASP A 215 -11.43 23.01 -7.28
N VAL A 216 -11.66 22.99 -5.95
CA VAL A 216 -12.17 21.81 -5.26
C VAL A 216 -13.65 21.70 -5.53
N LYS A 217 -14.09 20.49 -5.88
CA LYS A 217 -15.49 20.13 -6.04
C LYS A 217 -15.84 19.14 -4.94
N CYS A 218 -17.04 19.28 -4.38
CA CYS A 218 -17.58 18.30 -3.46
C CYS A 218 -18.93 17.83 -4.00
N GLU A 219 -19.08 16.52 -4.12
CA GLU A 219 -20.27 15.87 -4.67
C GLU A 219 -20.91 15.03 -3.57
N SER A 220 -22.25 14.90 -3.59
CA SER A 220 -22.94 14.06 -2.62
C SER A 220 -22.59 12.60 -2.90
N ASP A 221 -22.33 11.83 -1.84
CA ASP A 221 -22.01 10.41 -1.92
C ASP A 221 -23.16 9.53 -2.44
N GLY A 222 -24.36 10.10 -2.66
CA GLY A 222 -25.55 9.38 -3.12
C GLY A 222 -26.21 8.47 -2.07
N HIS A 223 -25.62 8.34 -0.88
CA HIS A 223 -26.08 7.47 0.21
C HIS A 223 -26.72 8.26 1.37
N GLY A 224 -26.90 9.57 1.19
CA GLY A 224 -27.77 10.39 2.02
C GLY A 224 -27.15 10.90 3.33
N GLY A 225 -25.82 10.93 3.43
CA GLY A 225 -25.14 11.34 4.66
C GLY A 225 -23.87 12.17 4.48
N GLY A 226 -23.15 12.01 3.38
CA GLY A 226 -21.82 12.59 3.21
C GLY A 226 -21.58 13.29 1.88
N TRP A 227 -20.44 13.99 1.84
CA TRP A 227 -19.93 14.65 0.66
C TRP A 227 -18.49 14.21 0.43
N GLU A 228 -18.19 13.82 -0.80
CA GLU A 228 -16.84 13.50 -1.24
C GLU A 228 -16.23 14.72 -1.92
N CYS A 229 -15.08 15.17 -1.45
CA CYS A 229 -14.37 16.29 -2.04
C CYS A 229 -13.18 15.80 -2.87
N GLY A 230 -13.00 16.40 -4.05
CA GLY A 230 -11.89 16.11 -4.96
C GLY A 230 -11.42 17.34 -5.71
N THR A 231 -10.35 17.17 -6.48
CA THR A 231 -9.81 18.23 -7.33
C THR A 231 -9.35 17.66 -8.66
N GLY A 232 -9.57 18.40 -9.75
CA GLY A 232 -9.04 18.04 -11.07
C GLY A 232 -7.53 18.25 -11.21
N LEU A 233 -6.81 18.61 -10.13
CA LEU A 233 -5.36 18.82 -10.19
C LEU A 233 -4.59 17.56 -10.57
N LEU A 234 -4.97 16.40 -10.03
CA LEU A 234 -4.32 15.14 -10.37
C LEU A 234 -4.56 14.82 -11.84
N ASP A 235 -5.80 14.87 -12.32
CA ASP A 235 -6.11 14.62 -13.73
C ASP A 235 -5.39 15.58 -14.68
N ARG A 236 -5.33 16.88 -14.34
CA ARG A 236 -4.55 17.86 -15.11
C ARG A 236 -3.06 17.52 -15.11
N PHE A 237 -2.49 17.16 -13.96
CA PHE A 237 -1.09 16.76 -13.87
C PHE A 237 -0.81 15.52 -14.73
N LEU A 238 -1.68 14.51 -14.67
CA LEU A 238 -1.56 13.28 -15.43
C LEU A 238 -1.65 13.54 -16.94
N GLY A 239 -2.53 14.45 -17.36
CA GLY A 239 -2.65 14.90 -18.75
C GLY A 239 -1.44 15.71 -19.24
N GLU A 240 -0.85 16.55 -18.38
CA GLU A 240 0.36 17.33 -18.69
C GLU A 240 1.62 16.46 -18.76
N TYR A 241 1.70 15.44 -17.90
CA TYR A 241 2.86 14.56 -17.76
C TYR A 241 2.50 13.07 -17.91
N PRO A 242 1.99 12.63 -19.07
CA PRO A 242 1.47 11.26 -19.25
C PRO A 242 2.53 10.17 -19.08
N HIS A 243 3.81 10.52 -19.20
CA HIS A 243 4.95 9.60 -19.05
C HIS A 243 5.68 9.71 -17.69
N SER A 244 5.15 10.49 -16.75
CA SER A 244 5.72 10.55 -15.40
C SER A 244 5.50 9.23 -14.66
N ARG A 245 6.34 8.95 -13.65
CA ARG A 245 6.16 7.79 -12.76
C ARG A 245 4.78 7.79 -12.09
N TRP A 246 4.28 8.97 -11.74
CA TRP A 246 2.97 9.14 -11.11
C TRP A 246 1.85 8.74 -12.08
N SER A 247 1.97 9.13 -13.35
CA SER A 247 1.01 8.76 -14.40
C SER A 247 1.03 7.28 -14.71
N HIS A 248 2.22 6.68 -14.79
CA HIS A 248 2.35 5.25 -14.98
C HIS A 248 1.72 4.49 -13.79
N ARG A 249 1.89 4.96 -12.54
CA ARG A 249 1.34 4.30 -11.35
C ARG A 249 -0.16 4.51 -11.20
N ARG A 250 -0.67 5.70 -11.56
CA ARG A 250 -2.12 5.93 -11.64
C ARG A 250 -2.77 5.00 -12.66
N TYR A 251 -2.10 4.77 -13.79
CA TYR A 251 -2.56 3.78 -14.76
C TYR A 251 -2.67 2.38 -14.13
N LEU A 252 -1.68 1.94 -13.36
CA LEU A 252 -1.79 0.67 -12.62
C LEU A 252 -2.99 0.65 -11.68
N GLU A 253 -3.24 1.72 -10.93
CA GLU A 253 -4.41 1.81 -10.05
C GLU A 253 -5.73 1.67 -10.81
N SER A 254 -5.83 2.26 -12.00
CA SER A 254 -7.05 2.20 -12.81
C SER A 254 -7.32 0.82 -13.43
N LEU A 255 -6.33 -0.08 -13.47
CA LEU A 255 -6.52 -1.39 -14.11
C LEU A 255 -7.45 -2.28 -13.27
N GLY A 256 -8.59 -2.64 -13.87
CA GLY A 256 -9.54 -3.57 -13.26
C GLY A 256 -10.36 -2.90 -12.15
N GLN A 257 -10.61 -1.60 -12.26
CA GLN A 257 -11.54 -0.88 -11.40
C GLN A 257 -13.00 -0.98 -11.87
N GLU A 258 -13.23 -1.37 -13.12
CA GLU A 258 -14.58 -1.56 -13.66
C GLU A 258 -15.22 -2.82 -13.02
N CYS A 259 -16.21 -2.62 -12.15
CA CYS A 259 -16.89 -3.69 -11.42
C CYS A 259 -18.14 -4.19 -12.12
N GLU A 260 -17.93 -4.96 -13.18
CA GLU A 260 -18.99 -5.65 -13.92
C GLU A 260 -18.69 -7.16 -14.05
N GLY A 261 -18.04 -7.78 -13.06
CA GLY A 261 -17.69 -9.22 -13.07
C GLY A 261 -16.63 -9.66 -14.10
N VAL A 262 -16.16 -8.74 -14.96
CA VAL A 262 -15.17 -9.02 -16.02
C VAL A 262 -13.99 -8.04 -16.03
N GLY A 263 -13.61 -7.51 -14.86
CA GLY A 263 -12.49 -6.56 -14.74
C GLY A 263 -11.16 -7.10 -15.31
N TYR A 264 -10.98 -8.43 -15.37
CA TYR A 264 -9.79 -9.05 -15.97
C TYR A 264 -9.68 -8.73 -17.47
N THR A 265 -10.80 -8.58 -18.18
CA THR A 265 -10.81 -8.25 -19.61
C THR A 265 -10.21 -6.87 -19.84
N GLU A 266 -10.64 -5.90 -19.03
CA GLU A 266 -10.12 -4.53 -19.06
C GLU A 266 -8.59 -4.50 -18.85
N VAL A 267 -8.10 -5.26 -17.87
CA VAL A 267 -6.66 -5.35 -17.59
C VAL A 267 -5.88 -5.92 -18.77
N ILE A 268 -6.40 -6.94 -19.43
CA ILE A 268 -5.77 -7.55 -20.60
C ILE A 268 -5.77 -6.57 -21.78
N GLU A 269 -6.91 -5.97 -22.08
CA GLU A 269 -7.13 -5.09 -23.23
C GLU A 269 -6.37 -3.78 -23.12
N LYS A 270 -6.31 -3.16 -21.93
CA LYS A 270 -5.56 -1.92 -21.70
C LYS A 270 -4.07 -2.23 -21.45
N GLY A 271 -3.76 -3.26 -20.67
CA GLY A 271 -2.42 -3.63 -20.23
C GLY A 271 -1.45 -3.99 -21.35
N ILE A 272 -1.87 -4.85 -22.28
CA ILE A 272 -1.00 -5.31 -23.37
C ILE A 272 -0.54 -4.16 -24.28
N PRO A 273 -1.44 -3.28 -24.79
CA PRO A 273 -1.04 -2.08 -25.52
C PRO A 273 -0.17 -1.12 -24.71
N TRP A 274 -0.39 -1.00 -23.40
CA TRP A 274 0.43 -0.14 -22.55
C TRP A 274 1.88 -0.62 -22.49
N LEU A 275 2.12 -1.93 -22.29
CA LEU A 275 3.48 -2.51 -22.30
C LEU A 275 4.20 -2.29 -23.63
N ARG A 276 3.47 -2.31 -24.75
CA ARG A 276 4.06 -2.05 -26.06
C ARG A 276 4.53 -0.60 -26.21
N ARG A 277 3.79 0.35 -25.64
CA ARG A 277 4.05 1.79 -25.73
C ARG A 277 5.08 2.30 -24.72
N HIS A 278 5.19 1.66 -23.56
CA HIS A 278 6.02 2.12 -22.44
C HIS A 278 7.20 1.20 -22.17
N ARG A 279 7.94 0.86 -23.24
CA ARG A 279 9.09 -0.03 -23.12
C ARG A 279 10.17 0.55 -22.21
N GLY A 280 10.66 -0.24 -21.26
CA GLY A 280 11.66 0.17 -20.27
C GLY A 280 11.13 1.01 -19.11
N SER A 281 9.81 1.14 -18.98
CA SER A 281 9.21 1.74 -17.79
C SER A 281 9.51 0.92 -16.54
N GLU A 282 9.76 1.58 -15.41
CA GLU A 282 9.93 0.92 -14.11
C GLU A 282 8.69 0.09 -13.69
N LEU A 283 7.54 0.35 -14.32
CA LEU A 283 6.28 -0.34 -14.03
C LEU A 283 6.00 -1.54 -14.93
N GLU A 284 6.84 -1.82 -15.92
CA GLU A 284 6.68 -3.00 -16.76
C GLU A 284 6.50 -4.31 -15.96
N PRO A 285 7.28 -4.63 -14.90
CA PRO A 285 7.05 -5.85 -14.12
C PRO A 285 5.67 -5.88 -13.48
N PHE A 286 5.17 -4.74 -12.98
CA PHE A 286 3.85 -4.63 -12.36
C PHE A 286 2.72 -4.86 -13.37
N VAL A 287 2.78 -4.20 -14.54
CA VAL A 287 1.76 -4.38 -15.60
C VAL A 287 1.80 -5.81 -16.15
N THR A 288 3.00 -6.38 -16.32
CA THR A 288 3.18 -7.77 -16.76
C THR A 288 2.55 -8.74 -15.76
N ALA A 289 2.75 -8.51 -14.45
CA ALA A 289 2.13 -9.30 -13.39
C ALA A 289 0.61 -9.14 -13.35
N ALA A 290 0.10 -7.92 -13.54
CA ALA A 290 -1.33 -7.63 -13.58
C ALA A 290 -2.02 -8.38 -14.73
N ILE A 291 -1.42 -8.40 -15.93
CA ILE A 291 -1.92 -9.15 -17.08
C ILE A 291 -1.91 -10.66 -16.80
N ALA A 292 -0.83 -11.19 -16.21
CA ALA A 292 -0.75 -12.61 -15.85
C ALA A 292 -1.88 -13.00 -14.88
N GLN A 293 -2.10 -12.18 -13.85
CA GLN A 293 -3.17 -12.37 -12.86
C GLN A 293 -4.57 -12.21 -13.46
N ALA A 294 -4.74 -11.39 -14.49
CA ALA A 294 -6.02 -11.23 -15.18
C ALA A 294 -6.39 -12.50 -15.95
N TYR A 295 -5.44 -13.07 -16.71
CA TYR A 295 -5.63 -14.36 -17.35
C TYR A 295 -5.84 -15.51 -16.34
N GLU A 296 -5.12 -15.49 -15.22
CA GLU A 296 -5.33 -16.43 -14.13
C GLU A 296 -6.74 -16.30 -13.53
N THR A 297 -7.22 -15.06 -13.30
CA THR A 297 -8.58 -14.78 -12.80
C THR A 297 -9.62 -15.39 -13.72
N TRP A 298 -9.52 -15.14 -15.03
CA TRP A 298 -10.43 -15.72 -16.02
C TRP A 298 -10.47 -17.25 -15.92
N TRP A 299 -9.32 -17.90 -15.87
CA TRP A 299 -9.28 -19.36 -15.71
C TRP A 299 -9.86 -19.83 -14.38
N SER A 300 -9.50 -19.16 -13.28
CA SER A 300 -9.91 -19.52 -11.93
C SER A 300 -11.42 -19.37 -11.73
N LEU A 301 -12.05 -18.34 -12.30
CA LEU A 301 -13.51 -18.17 -12.31
C LEU A 301 -14.25 -19.28 -13.07
N SER A 302 -13.63 -19.85 -14.12
CA SER A 302 -14.22 -21.00 -14.83
C SER A 302 -14.27 -22.29 -13.99
N LEU A 303 -13.58 -22.31 -12.85
CA LEU A 303 -13.55 -23.41 -11.89
C LEU A 303 -14.34 -23.12 -10.61
N ALA A 304 -14.99 -21.94 -10.52
CA ALA A 304 -15.79 -21.56 -9.37
C ALA A 304 -16.85 -22.64 -9.06
N PRO A 305 -17.02 -23.04 -7.79
CA PRO A 305 -18.03 -24.00 -7.41
C PRO A 305 -19.44 -23.39 -7.56
N ALA A 306 -20.44 -24.25 -7.73
CA ALA A 306 -21.81 -23.81 -8.03
C ALA A 306 -22.51 -23.07 -6.86
N ASP A 307 -21.93 -23.08 -5.67
CA ASP A 307 -22.39 -22.38 -4.48
C ASP A 307 -21.73 -21.00 -4.27
N GLU A 308 -20.85 -20.57 -5.18
CA GLU A 308 -20.29 -19.21 -5.16
C GLU A 308 -21.36 -18.21 -5.63
N GLU A 309 -21.99 -17.49 -4.68
CA GLU A 309 -23.22 -16.69 -4.85
C GLU A 309 -23.19 -15.67 -6.01
N PHE A 310 -22.00 -15.23 -6.41
CA PHE A 310 -21.83 -14.16 -7.39
C PHE A 310 -21.02 -14.56 -8.63
N VAL A 311 -20.68 -15.84 -8.79
CA VAL A 311 -19.85 -16.31 -9.90
C VAL A 311 -20.53 -17.44 -10.64
N THR A 312 -20.74 -17.27 -11.95
CA THR A 312 -21.24 -18.35 -12.81
C THR A 312 -20.10 -18.92 -13.65
N ALA A 313 -19.52 -20.04 -13.23
CA ALA A 313 -18.38 -20.67 -13.92
C ALA A 313 -18.58 -20.87 -15.44
N ALA A 314 -19.81 -21.16 -15.86
CA ALA A 314 -20.15 -21.35 -17.28
C ALA A 314 -19.91 -20.09 -18.14
N GLU A 315 -20.07 -18.89 -17.57
CA GLU A 315 -19.86 -17.61 -18.26
C GLU A 315 -18.38 -17.39 -18.60
N HIS A 316 -17.49 -17.98 -17.80
CA HIS A 316 -16.03 -17.85 -17.95
C HIS A 316 -15.38 -19.05 -18.67
N ALA A 317 -16.12 -20.13 -18.94
CA ALA A 317 -15.57 -21.37 -19.48
C ALA A 317 -14.99 -21.23 -20.90
N ALA A 318 -15.59 -20.37 -21.73
CA ALA A 318 -15.11 -20.14 -23.08
C ALA A 318 -13.70 -19.52 -23.05
N GLY A 319 -12.70 -20.22 -23.61
CA GLY A 319 -11.32 -19.73 -23.65
C GLY A 319 -10.51 -19.89 -22.36
N ALA A 320 -11.10 -20.40 -21.27
CA ALA A 320 -10.43 -20.49 -19.96
C ALA A 320 -9.15 -21.33 -19.99
N GLY A 321 -9.14 -22.44 -20.75
CA GLY A 321 -7.93 -23.25 -20.95
C GLY A 321 -6.80 -22.47 -21.62
N ARG A 322 -7.14 -21.60 -22.59
CA ARG A 322 -6.16 -20.73 -23.24
C ARG A 322 -5.71 -19.60 -22.29
N ALA A 323 -6.61 -19.07 -21.48
CA ALA A 323 -6.28 -18.08 -20.46
C ALA A 323 -5.24 -18.63 -19.47
N ARG A 324 -5.41 -19.87 -19.00
CA ARG A 324 -4.42 -20.57 -18.17
C ARG A 324 -3.03 -20.62 -18.80
N GLU A 325 -2.94 -21.04 -20.06
CA GLU A 325 -1.65 -21.07 -20.79
C GLU A 325 -1.01 -19.68 -20.88
N LEU A 326 -1.81 -18.66 -21.22
CA LEU A 326 -1.35 -17.28 -21.30
C LEU A 326 -0.87 -16.75 -19.95
N ALA A 327 -1.57 -17.08 -18.84
CA ALA A 327 -1.14 -16.71 -17.51
C ALA A 327 0.25 -17.29 -17.18
N ILE A 328 0.47 -18.58 -17.48
CA ILE A 328 1.77 -19.25 -17.31
C ILE A 328 2.84 -18.55 -18.15
N ASP A 329 2.57 -18.29 -19.43
CA ASP A 329 3.51 -17.62 -20.34
C ASP A 329 3.89 -16.22 -19.84
N TRP A 330 2.92 -15.43 -19.36
CA TRP A 330 3.17 -14.11 -18.79
C TRP A 330 3.98 -14.18 -17.49
N TYR A 331 3.72 -15.15 -16.62
CA TYR A 331 4.52 -15.36 -15.41
C TYR A 331 5.96 -15.79 -15.71
N HIS A 332 6.17 -16.67 -16.69
CA HIS A 332 7.51 -17.03 -17.15
C HIS A 332 8.23 -15.83 -17.77
N ARG A 333 7.54 -15.05 -18.59
CA ARG A 333 8.09 -13.83 -19.17
C ARG A 333 8.54 -12.85 -18.08
N LEU A 334 7.73 -12.65 -17.06
CA LEU A 334 8.04 -11.82 -15.91
C LEU A 334 9.32 -12.31 -15.19
N GLN A 335 9.48 -13.62 -15.01
CA GLN A 335 10.68 -14.22 -14.41
C GLN A 335 11.94 -14.05 -15.25
N GLN A 336 11.80 -14.14 -16.57
CA GLN A 336 12.92 -14.04 -17.50
C GLN A 336 13.37 -12.58 -17.69
N GLN A 337 12.42 -11.67 -17.84
CA GLN A 337 12.68 -10.26 -18.16
C GLN A 337 12.99 -9.42 -16.91
N TYR A 338 12.39 -9.76 -15.77
CA TYR A 338 12.53 -9.00 -14.52
C TYR A 338 12.85 -9.93 -13.34
N PRO A 339 13.93 -10.74 -13.41
CA PRO A 339 14.24 -11.77 -12.41
C PRO A 339 14.48 -11.23 -10.99
N GLU A 340 14.77 -9.94 -10.85
CA GLU A 340 15.03 -9.29 -9.56
C GLU A 340 13.80 -8.59 -8.99
N SER A 341 12.68 -8.55 -9.72
CA SER A 341 11.43 -7.96 -9.24
C SER A 341 10.73 -8.85 -8.19
N ILE A 342 9.98 -8.21 -7.30
CA ILE A 342 9.17 -8.94 -6.31
C ILE A 342 8.07 -9.73 -7.02
N GLU A 343 7.48 -9.17 -8.07
CA GLU A 343 6.43 -9.79 -8.89
C GLU A 343 6.93 -11.11 -9.49
N ALA A 344 8.14 -11.11 -10.05
CA ALA A 344 8.73 -12.32 -10.60
C ALA A 344 8.98 -13.38 -9.53
N THR A 345 9.26 -12.97 -8.28
CA THR A 345 9.52 -13.95 -7.21
C THR A 345 8.25 -14.66 -6.79
N LEU A 346 7.15 -13.91 -6.76
CA LEU A 346 5.83 -14.41 -6.39
C LEU A 346 5.18 -15.21 -7.53
N SER A 347 5.61 -15.02 -8.77
CA SER A 347 5.00 -15.71 -9.92
C SER A 347 5.35 -17.20 -10.03
N GLY A 348 6.46 -17.66 -9.44
CA GLY A 348 6.90 -19.06 -9.55
C GLY A 348 5.90 -20.08 -9.00
N PRO A 349 5.52 -19.96 -7.72
CA PRO A 349 4.50 -20.83 -7.14
C PRO A 349 3.18 -20.82 -7.93
N ARG A 350 2.73 -19.65 -8.40
CA ARG A 350 1.48 -19.52 -9.17
C ARG A 350 1.57 -20.19 -10.53
N ALA A 351 2.66 -19.98 -11.27
CA ALA A 351 2.88 -20.65 -12.55
C ALA A 351 2.91 -22.18 -12.38
N ASN A 352 3.53 -22.69 -11.31
CA ASN A 352 3.55 -24.12 -11.03
C ASN A 352 2.15 -24.68 -10.71
N GLN A 353 1.36 -23.99 -9.87
CA GLN A 353 -0.03 -24.36 -9.58
C GLN A 353 -0.89 -24.39 -10.86
N LEU A 354 -0.76 -23.34 -11.68
CA LEU A 354 -1.42 -23.27 -12.97
C LEU A 354 -0.99 -24.44 -13.86
N GLN A 355 0.30 -24.78 -13.98
CA GLN A 355 0.78 -25.90 -14.81
C GLN A 355 0.18 -27.27 -14.43
N ILE A 356 -0.12 -27.48 -13.15
CA ILE A 356 -0.75 -28.73 -12.67
C ILE A 356 -2.28 -28.64 -12.58
N GLY A 357 -2.86 -27.49 -12.92
CA GLY A 357 -4.31 -27.31 -13.06
C GLY A 357 -5.06 -27.17 -11.73
N ILE A 358 -4.36 -26.75 -10.67
CA ILE A 358 -4.96 -26.48 -9.35
C ILE A 358 -5.53 -25.08 -9.32
N ASP A 359 -6.81 -24.94 -9.01
CA ASP A 359 -7.46 -23.63 -8.86
C ASP A 359 -6.68 -22.79 -7.84
N THR A 360 -6.31 -21.57 -8.24
CA THR A 360 -5.56 -20.63 -7.41
C THR A 360 -6.46 -19.77 -6.54
N ALA A 361 -7.79 -19.93 -6.66
CA ALA A 361 -8.81 -19.07 -6.05
C ALA A 361 -8.56 -17.58 -6.34
N GLN A 362 -7.97 -17.28 -7.49
CA GLN A 362 -7.69 -15.91 -7.90
C GLN A 362 -9.01 -15.28 -8.37
N ARG A 363 -9.59 -14.43 -7.53
CA ARG A 363 -10.83 -13.68 -7.80
C ARG A 363 -10.60 -12.17 -7.92
N ARG A 364 -9.35 -11.74 -8.02
CA ARG A 364 -8.96 -10.33 -7.92
C ARG A 364 -9.72 -9.34 -8.81
N TYR A 365 -10.00 -9.72 -10.05
CA TYR A 365 -10.70 -8.86 -11.02
C TYR A 365 -12.13 -9.33 -11.27
N ASP A 366 -12.63 -10.12 -10.33
CA ASP A 366 -14.04 -10.37 -10.15
C ASP A 366 -14.51 -9.44 -9.04
N CYS A 367 -15.30 -8.43 -9.39
CA CYS A 367 -15.95 -7.60 -8.41
C CYS A 367 -17.42 -7.43 -8.77
N VAL A 368 -18.22 -7.58 -7.72
CA VAL A 368 -19.67 -7.50 -7.72
C VAL A 368 -19.98 -6.17 -7.05
N ILE A 369 -20.74 -5.31 -7.71
CA ILE A 369 -21.32 -4.15 -7.04
C ILE A 369 -22.45 -4.72 -6.15
N PRO A 370 -22.34 -4.64 -4.81
CA PRO A 370 -23.36 -5.15 -3.91
C PRO A 370 -24.70 -4.44 -4.04
#